data_AF-A0A960H3T8-F1
#
_entry.id   AF-A0A960H3T8-F1
#
_cell.length_a   1.000
_cell.length_b   1.000
_cell.length_c   1.000
_cell.angle_alpha   90.00
_cell.angle_beta   90.00
_cell.angle_gamma   90.00
#
_symmetry.space_group_name_H-M   'P 1'
#
loop_
_entity.id
_entity.type
_entity.pdbx_description
1 polymer ?
#
loop_
_entity_poly.entity_id
_entity_poly.type
_entity_poly.pdbx_seq_one_letter_code
_entity_poly.pdbx_strand_id
1 'polypeptide(L)'
;MHRSSVIALTGLAAALAGCAHGTAREAGAPAAPAPVTTTSTSVPPVIGGMTTCTKAALVEPAAAAARALGPNNVYTVDDLHCADGWAVTSGLLASRVDPTMGAPTSFVFQQEGQFWVVQDKAKVCGTNPTTTTAPADAAIPAALFLPGCAAG
;
A
#
# COMPACT_ATOMS: atom_id res chain seq x y z
N MET A 1 42.30 -1.64 16.91
CA MET A 1 42.43 -3.02 16.41
C MET A 1 41.09 -3.44 15.83
N HIS A 2 40.97 -3.36 14.51
CA HIS A 2 39.77 -3.63 13.73
C HIS A 2 39.52 -5.14 13.62
N ARG A 3 38.29 -5.60 13.88
CA ARG A 3 37.83 -6.93 13.48
C ARG A 3 36.55 -6.78 12.66
N SER A 4 36.76 -6.71 11.35
CA SER A 4 35.73 -6.78 10.33
C SER A 4 35.28 -8.23 10.15
N SER A 5 33.99 -8.49 10.31
CA SER A 5 33.37 -9.76 9.89
C SER A 5 32.51 -9.48 8.67
N VAL A 6 33.02 -9.88 7.49
CA VAL A 6 32.31 -9.85 6.21
C VAL A 6 31.51 -11.15 6.10
N ILE A 7 30.17 -11.07 6.11
CA ILE A 7 29.30 -12.21 5.81
C ILE A 7 28.84 -12.06 4.36
N ALA A 8 29.41 -12.89 3.49
CA ALA A 8 29.00 -13.06 2.11
C ALA A 8 27.71 -13.89 2.08
N LEU A 9 26.60 -13.30 1.61
CA LEU A 9 25.39 -14.04 1.26
C LEU A 9 25.34 -14.24 -0.25
N THR A 10 25.50 -15.51 -0.63
CA THR A 10 25.38 -16.05 -1.98
C THR A 10 23.96 -15.90 -2.51
N GLY A 11 23.83 -15.31 -3.71
CA GLY A 11 22.57 -15.16 -4.42
C GLY A 11 22.00 -16.49 -4.92
N LEU A 12 20.68 -16.63 -4.84
CA LEU A 12 19.92 -17.73 -5.40
C LEU A 12 19.04 -17.17 -6.53
N ALA A 13 19.46 -17.39 -7.78
CA ALA A 13 18.65 -17.11 -8.96
C ALA A 13 17.81 -18.35 -9.30
N ALA A 14 16.49 -18.19 -9.35
CA ALA A 14 15.58 -19.21 -9.86
C ALA A 14 14.85 -18.66 -11.09
N ALA A 15 15.19 -19.20 -12.25
CA ALA A 15 14.50 -19.01 -13.52
C ALA A 15 13.52 -20.17 -13.74
N LEU A 16 12.26 -19.88 -14.07
CA LEU A 16 11.28 -20.81 -14.63
C LEU A 16 10.46 -20.01 -15.66
N ALA A 17 10.73 -20.18 -16.96
CA ALA A 17 10.20 -21.20 -17.87
C ALA A 17 8.73 -20.94 -18.27
N GLY A 18 8.54 -20.61 -19.54
CA GLY A 18 7.25 -20.30 -20.16
C GLY A 18 6.46 -21.53 -20.61
N CYS A 19 5.17 -21.29 -20.87
CA CYS A 19 4.27 -22.21 -21.56
C CYS A 19 3.48 -21.41 -22.59
N ALA A 20 3.84 -21.55 -23.86
CA ALA A 20 2.95 -21.29 -24.99
C ALA A 20 2.12 -22.56 -25.29
N HIS A 21 1.15 -22.41 -26.20
CA HIS A 21 0.38 -23.41 -26.96
C HIS A 21 -1.09 -23.58 -26.56
N GLY A 22 -1.97 -23.27 -27.53
CA GLY A 22 -3.40 -23.58 -27.50
C GLY A 22 -4.12 -22.99 -28.72
N THR A 23 -3.83 -23.49 -29.92
CA THR A 23 -4.62 -23.25 -31.14
C THR A 23 -5.70 -24.32 -31.28
N ALA A 24 -6.97 -23.93 -31.39
CA ALA A 24 -8.03 -24.75 -31.99
C ALA A 24 -9.02 -23.86 -32.76
N ARG A 25 -9.36 -24.32 -33.98
CA ARG A 25 -10.05 -23.65 -35.09
C ARG A 25 -11.59 -23.75 -35.01
N GLU A 26 -12.23 -22.78 -35.67
CA GLU A 26 -13.52 -22.77 -36.43
C GLU A 26 -14.79 -23.32 -35.74
N ALA A 27 -15.97 -22.69 -35.83
CA ALA A 27 -16.66 -22.18 -37.01
C ALA A 27 -17.84 -21.26 -36.61
N GLY A 28 -18.25 -20.36 -37.52
CA GLY A 28 -19.58 -19.75 -37.49
C GLY A 28 -19.60 -18.22 -37.65
N ALA A 29 -19.73 -17.74 -38.88
CA ALA A 29 -20.25 -16.40 -39.19
C ALA A 29 -21.76 -16.51 -39.52
N PRO A 30 -22.55 -15.42 -39.67
CA PRO A 30 -22.28 -14.01 -39.36
C PRO A 30 -23.40 -13.32 -38.55
N ALA A 31 -23.09 -12.25 -37.81
CA ALA A 31 -24.03 -11.17 -37.51
C ALA A 31 -23.26 -9.95 -36.99
N ALA A 32 -23.28 -8.85 -37.76
CA ALA A 32 -22.84 -7.55 -37.28
C ALA A 32 -23.81 -7.07 -36.18
N PRO A 33 -23.30 -6.51 -35.07
CA PRO A 33 -23.50 -5.06 -34.91
C PRO A 33 -22.32 -4.31 -34.23
N ALA A 34 -22.27 -3.01 -34.54
CA ALA A 34 -21.59 -1.90 -33.87
C ALA A 34 -20.05 -1.93 -33.73
N PRO A 35 -19.33 -0.84 -34.09
CA PRO A 35 -17.96 -0.65 -33.66
C PRO A 35 -17.99 -0.36 -32.16
N VAL A 36 -17.75 -1.38 -31.34
CA VAL A 36 -17.30 -1.15 -29.97
C VAL A 36 -15.92 -0.52 -30.09
N THR A 37 -15.87 0.79 -29.84
CA THR A 37 -14.62 1.48 -29.51
C THR A 37 -14.05 0.74 -28.31
N THR A 38 -13.15 -0.20 -28.57
CA THR A 38 -12.28 -0.74 -27.53
C THR A 38 -11.38 0.43 -27.17
N THR A 39 -11.82 1.20 -26.18
CA THR A 39 -10.92 2.01 -25.38
C THR A 39 -9.87 1.05 -24.89
N SER A 40 -8.76 1.00 -25.62
CA SER A 40 -7.53 0.44 -25.13
C SER A 40 -7.17 1.34 -23.95
N THR A 41 -7.62 0.96 -22.76
CA THR A 41 -7.02 1.45 -21.53
C THR A 41 -5.58 0.95 -21.62
N SER A 42 -4.71 1.79 -22.18
CA SER A 42 -3.29 1.59 -22.11
C SER A 42 -2.98 1.57 -20.62
N VAL A 43 -2.89 0.38 -20.04
CA VAL A 43 -2.18 0.20 -18.78
C VAL A 43 -0.78 0.70 -19.10
N PRO A 44 -0.35 1.87 -18.58
CA PRO A 44 0.99 2.33 -18.83
C PRO A 44 1.93 1.20 -18.35
N PRO A 45 2.97 0.87 -19.13
CA PRO A 45 3.94 -0.12 -18.68
C PRO A 45 4.42 0.32 -17.29
N VAL A 46 4.37 -0.60 -16.33
CA VAL A 46 4.86 -0.38 -14.97
C VAL A 46 6.38 -0.26 -15.05
N ILE A 47 6.86 0.93 -15.41
CA ILE A 47 8.28 1.24 -15.50
C ILE A 47 8.77 1.48 -14.07
N GLY A 48 9.39 0.46 -13.48
CA GLY A 48 10.41 0.61 -12.44
C GLY A 48 9.93 0.93 -11.02
N GLY A 49 9.89 -0.08 -10.15
CA GLY A 49 10.31 0.06 -8.75
C GLY A 49 9.37 0.77 -7.76
N MET A 50 8.15 1.12 -8.14
CA MET A 50 7.17 1.70 -7.20
C MET A 50 6.38 0.58 -6.52
N THR A 51 6.42 0.54 -5.18
CA THR A 51 5.59 -0.41 -4.41
C THR A 51 4.09 -0.18 -4.66
N THR A 52 3.36 -1.22 -5.04
CA THR A 52 1.94 -1.09 -5.35
C THR A 52 1.16 -0.79 -4.08
N CYS A 53 0.27 0.20 -4.12
CA CYS A 53 -0.62 0.47 -3.02
C CYS A 53 -1.71 -0.62 -2.96
N THR A 54 -1.46 -1.65 -2.17
CA THR A 54 -2.36 -2.78 -1.93
C THR A 54 -2.37 -3.09 -0.45
N LYS A 55 -3.47 -3.67 0.03
CA LYS A 55 -3.56 -4.09 1.43
C LYS A 55 -2.42 -5.04 1.78
N ALA A 56 -2.14 -6.03 0.91
CA ALA A 56 -1.05 -6.99 1.09
C ALA A 56 0.34 -6.34 1.23
N ALA A 57 0.64 -5.28 0.45
CA ALA A 57 1.90 -4.55 0.56
C ALA A 57 2.03 -3.73 1.86
N LEU A 58 0.90 -3.41 2.51
CA LEU A 58 0.84 -2.58 3.72
C LEU A 58 0.55 -3.34 5.01
N VAL A 59 0.15 -4.61 4.96
CA VAL A 59 -0.07 -5.43 6.17
C VAL A 59 1.16 -5.44 7.07
N GLU A 60 2.34 -5.74 6.51
CA GLU A 60 3.57 -5.83 7.30
C GLU A 60 4.07 -4.45 7.77
N PRO A 61 4.14 -3.40 6.92
CA PRO A 61 4.45 -2.04 7.38
C PRO A 61 3.51 -1.52 8.47
N ALA A 62 2.20 -1.79 8.36
CA ALA A 62 1.22 -1.36 9.35
C ALA A 62 1.32 -2.17 10.65
N ALA A 63 1.57 -3.47 10.58
CA ALA A 63 1.87 -4.27 11.75
C ALA A 63 3.18 -3.79 12.43
N ALA A 64 4.20 -3.41 11.66
CA ALA A 64 5.43 -2.83 12.19
C ALA A 64 5.19 -1.49 12.89
N ALA A 65 4.39 -0.60 12.29
CA ALA A 65 3.97 0.66 12.90
C ALA A 65 3.21 0.45 14.21
N ALA A 66 2.27 -0.49 14.24
CA ALA A 66 1.55 -0.86 15.45
C ALA A 66 2.49 -1.37 16.57
N ARG A 67 3.46 -2.22 16.22
CA ARG A 67 4.46 -2.74 17.15
C ARG A 67 5.41 -1.66 17.66
N ALA A 68 5.67 -0.62 16.87
CA ALA A 68 6.47 0.53 17.29
C ALA A 68 5.75 1.36 18.38
N LEU A 69 4.41 1.38 18.39
CA LEU A 69 3.62 1.97 19.48
C LEU A 69 3.60 1.08 20.74
N GLY A 70 3.80 -0.23 20.58
CA GLY A 70 3.84 -1.18 21.70
C GLY A 70 4.06 -2.62 21.22
N PRO A 71 4.96 -3.40 21.85
CA PRO A 71 5.38 -4.71 21.33
C PRO A 71 4.28 -5.78 21.30
N ASN A 72 3.21 -5.58 22.08
CA ASN A 72 2.05 -6.46 22.15
C ASN A 72 0.88 -6.02 21.26
N ASN A 73 1.04 -4.93 20.52
CA ASN A 73 -0.01 -4.44 19.64
C ASN A 73 -0.18 -5.35 18.42
N VAL A 74 -1.43 -5.51 18.02
CA VAL A 74 -1.87 -6.17 16.79
C VAL A 74 -2.73 -5.16 16.04
N TYR A 75 -2.51 -5.07 14.74
CA TYR A 75 -3.27 -4.18 13.90
C TYR A 75 -3.89 -4.95 12.74
N THR A 76 -5.19 -4.77 12.57
CA THR A 76 -5.94 -5.31 11.44
C THR A 76 -6.22 -4.18 10.48
N VAL A 77 -5.88 -4.36 9.21
CA VAL A 77 -6.17 -3.37 8.15
C VAL A 77 -7.56 -3.63 7.60
N ASP A 78 -8.51 -2.77 7.93
CA ASP A 78 -9.89 -2.85 7.46
C ASP A 78 -10.05 -2.11 6.13
N ASP A 79 -9.52 -0.90 6.04
CA ASP A 79 -9.59 -0.06 4.84
C ASP A 79 -8.20 0.44 4.41
N LEU A 80 -8.11 0.76 3.11
CA LEU A 80 -6.92 1.30 2.48
C LEU A 80 -7.32 2.39 1.47
N HIS A 81 -6.72 3.57 1.62
CA HIS A 81 -6.83 4.67 0.68
C HIS A 81 -5.46 5.03 0.13
N CYS A 82 -5.36 5.28 -1.18
CA CYS A 82 -4.10 5.53 -1.87
C CYS A 82 -4.22 6.75 -2.78
N ALA A 83 -3.25 7.66 -2.74
CA ALA A 83 -3.20 8.83 -3.63
C ALA A 83 -1.77 9.37 -3.69
N ASP A 84 -1.31 9.77 -4.88
CA ASP A 84 -0.09 10.56 -5.09
C ASP A 84 1.18 10.03 -4.40
N GLY A 85 1.38 8.71 -4.36
CA GLY A 85 2.53 8.08 -3.69
C GLY A 85 2.39 7.99 -2.16
N TRP A 86 1.18 8.23 -1.64
CA TRP A 86 0.81 8.06 -0.24
C TRP A 86 -0.23 6.96 -0.09
N ALA A 87 -0.24 6.36 1.09
CA ALA A 87 -1.25 5.39 1.49
C ALA A 87 -1.71 5.65 2.92
N VAL A 88 -2.98 5.41 3.19
CA VAL A 88 -3.54 5.44 4.53
C VAL A 88 -4.25 4.12 4.76
N THR A 89 -3.83 3.41 5.79
CA THR A 89 -4.59 2.27 6.31
C THR A 89 -5.41 2.72 7.51
N SER A 90 -6.63 2.22 7.64
CA SER A 90 -7.41 2.31 8.86
C SER A 90 -7.90 0.95 9.30
N GLY A 91 -8.05 0.77 10.61
CA GLY A 91 -8.64 -0.42 11.18
C GLY A 91 -8.45 -0.48 12.69
N LEU A 92 -8.48 -1.69 13.24
CA LEU A 92 -8.46 -1.90 14.68
C LEU A 92 -7.03 -2.13 15.21
N LEU A 93 -6.56 -1.23 16.08
CA LEU A 93 -5.36 -1.46 16.90
C LEU A 93 -5.78 -2.06 18.24
N ALA A 94 -5.46 -3.34 18.44
CA ALA A 94 -5.77 -4.08 19.65
C ALA A 94 -4.49 -4.63 20.30
N SER A 95 -4.63 -5.28 21.45
CA SER A 95 -3.53 -6.00 22.09
C SER A 95 -3.63 -7.50 21.78
N ARG A 96 -2.49 -8.22 21.75
CA ARG A 96 -2.50 -9.69 21.60
C ARG A 96 -3.26 -10.41 22.71
N VAL A 97 -3.28 -9.82 23.91
CA VAL A 97 -3.95 -10.44 25.07
C VAL A 97 -5.46 -10.22 25.06
N ASP A 98 -5.93 -9.17 24.40
CA ASP A 98 -7.35 -8.88 24.21
C ASP A 98 -7.55 -8.27 22.81
N PRO A 99 -7.72 -9.13 21.78
CA PRO A 99 -7.87 -8.67 20.40
C PRO A 99 -9.26 -8.07 20.13
N THR A 100 -10.21 -8.21 21.07
CA THR A 100 -11.58 -7.69 20.94
C THR A 100 -11.73 -6.26 21.45
N MET A 101 -10.85 -5.82 22.34
CA MET A 101 -10.82 -4.46 22.90
C MET A 101 -9.71 -3.63 22.23
N GLY A 102 -9.99 -3.13 21.02
CA GLY A 102 -9.08 -2.27 20.26
C GLY A 102 -9.62 -0.86 20.00
N ALA A 103 -8.74 0.06 19.64
CA ALA A 103 -9.10 1.42 19.23
C ALA A 103 -9.02 1.56 17.69
N PRO A 104 -9.99 2.23 17.05
CA PRO A 104 -9.88 2.57 15.64
C PRO A 104 -8.65 3.46 15.45
N THR A 105 -7.72 3.03 14.62
CA THR A 105 -6.43 3.69 14.38
C THR A 105 -6.20 3.77 12.88
N SER A 106 -5.55 4.85 12.47
CA SER A 106 -5.05 5.01 11.10
C SER A 106 -3.53 5.20 11.11
N PHE A 107 -2.89 4.67 10.08
CA PHE A 107 -1.47 4.90 9.79
C PHE A 107 -1.33 5.51 8.41
N VAL A 108 -0.50 6.56 8.33
CA VAL A 108 -0.15 7.25 7.08
C VAL A 108 1.20 6.72 6.61
N PHE A 109 1.31 6.41 5.33
CA PHE A 109 2.54 5.94 4.70
C PHE A 109 2.88 6.80 3.49
N GLN A 110 4.16 7.01 3.29
CA GLN A 110 4.71 7.60 2.08
C GLN A 110 5.56 6.55 1.35
N GLN A 111 5.45 6.54 0.04
CA GLN A 111 6.25 5.68 -0.81
C GLN A 111 7.69 6.21 -0.90
N GLU A 112 8.65 5.39 -0.47
CA GLU A 112 10.08 5.62 -0.64
C GLU A 112 10.67 4.52 -1.52
N GLY A 113 10.64 4.74 -2.84
CA GLY A 113 11.00 3.74 -3.83
C GLY A 113 10.12 2.50 -3.74
N GLN A 114 10.72 1.38 -3.34
CA GLN A 114 10.05 0.08 -3.19
C GLN A 114 9.47 -0.17 -1.79
N PHE A 115 9.56 0.79 -0.87
CA PHE A 115 9.11 0.63 0.51
C PHE A 115 7.99 1.62 0.87
N TRP A 116 7.12 1.18 1.77
CA TRP A 116 6.14 2.04 2.43
C TRP A 116 6.68 2.43 3.80
N VAL A 117 6.93 3.72 4.00
CA VAL A 117 7.48 4.27 5.25
C VAL A 117 6.35 4.92 6.02
N VAL A 118 6.20 4.54 7.30
CA VAL A 118 5.19 5.14 8.18
C VAL A 118 5.58 6.57 8.50
N GLN A 119 4.64 7.48 8.31
CA GLN A 119 4.82 8.90 8.59
C GLN A 119 4.16 9.26 9.92
N ASP A 120 4.80 10.20 10.61
CA ASP A 120 4.24 10.80 11.83
C ASP A 120 3.07 11.74 11.45
N LYS A 121 1.86 11.41 11.92
CA LYS A 121 0.65 12.21 11.68
C LYS A 121 0.86 13.67 12.10
N ALA A 122 1.57 13.93 13.20
CA ALA A 122 1.82 15.29 13.67
C ALA A 122 2.71 16.10 12.71
N LYS A 123 3.49 15.43 11.84
CA LYS A 123 4.33 16.09 10.84
C LYS A 123 3.64 16.27 9.50
N VAL A 124 2.75 15.35 9.11
CA VAL A 124 2.17 15.33 7.77
C VAL A 124 0.77 15.93 7.69
N CYS A 125 0.06 16.02 8.82
CA CYS A 125 -1.31 16.56 8.86
C CYS A 125 -1.37 18.10 8.97
N GLY A 126 -0.24 18.78 9.14
CA GLY A 126 -0.17 20.23 9.25
C GLY A 126 -0.83 20.77 10.52
N THR A 127 -1.15 22.07 10.51
CA THR A 127 -1.73 22.76 11.66
C THR A 127 -3.20 22.39 11.83
N ASN A 128 -3.51 21.76 12.97
CA ASN A 128 -4.86 21.41 13.43
C ASN A 128 -5.54 20.26 12.65
N PRO A 129 -5.21 18.99 12.96
CA PRO A 129 -5.72 17.80 12.24
C PRO A 129 -7.22 17.50 12.48
N THR A 130 -7.92 18.34 13.24
CA THR A 130 -9.33 18.13 13.63
C THR A 130 -10.33 18.75 12.66
N THR A 131 -9.86 19.43 11.61
CA THR A 131 -10.71 19.98 10.55
C THR A 131 -11.14 18.87 9.57
N THR A 132 -12.22 19.07 8.83
CA THR A 132 -12.62 18.18 7.73
C THR A 132 -11.92 18.52 6.40
N THR A 133 -11.26 19.67 6.35
CA THR A 133 -10.50 20.17 5.22
C THR A 133 -9.02 20.17 5.55
N ALA A 134 -8.20 19.62 4.66
CA ALA A 134 -6.74 19.63 4.80
C ALA A 134 -6.23 21.07 4.88
N PRO A 135 -5.41 21.42 5.88
CA PRO A 135 -4.80 22.73 5.93
C PRO A 135 -3.73 22.85 4.83
N ALA A 136 -3.41 24.08 4.42
CA ALA A 136 -2.49 24.32 3.31
C ALA A 136 -1.04 23.88 3.59
N ASP A 137 -0.68 23.69 4.87
CA ASP A 137 0.62 23.19 5.32
C ASP A 137 0.68 21.67 5.51
N ALA A 138 -0.41 20.94 5.23
CA ALA A 138 -0.40 19.48 5.24
C ALA A 138 0.45 18.93 4.08
N ALA A 139 1.32 17.97 4.41
CA ALA A 139 2.16 17.28 3.42
C ALA A 139 1.42 16.08 2.78
N ILE A 140 0.45 15.51 3.49
CA ILE A 140 -0.40 14.44 2.97
C ILE A 140 -1.33 14.99 1.86
N PRO A 141 -1.60 14.23 0.78
CA PRO A 141 -2.58 14.64 -0.22
C PRO A 141 -3.94 14.95 0.39
N ALA A 142 -4.66 15.93 -0.16
CA ALA A 142 -5.96 16.35 0.37
C ALA A 142 -7.00 15.21 0.38
N ALA A 143 -6.97 14.30 -0.61
CA ALA A 143 -7.78 13.09 -0.65
C ALA A 143 -7.46 12.11 0.52
N LEU A 144 -6.21 12.18 0.99
CA LEU A 144 -5.57 11.52 2.13
C LEU A 144 -6.08 11.95 3.51
N PHE A 145 -6.48 13.21 3.60
CA PHE A 145 -6.48 13.91 4.88
C PHE A 145 -7.54 13.41 5.85
N LEU A 146 -8.78 13.21 5.39
CA LEU A 146 -9.84 12.68 6.24
C LEU A 146 -9.51 11.29 6.81
N PRO A 147 -9.18 10.27 5.99
CA PRO A 147 -8.86 8.95 6.54
C PRO A 147 -7.52 8.93 7.30
N GLY A 148 -6.59 9.84 7.00
CA GLY A 148 -5.23 9.82 7.54
C GLY A 148 -4.99 10.73 8.74
N CYS A 149 -5.77 11.79 8.92
CA CYS A 149 -5.53 12.83 9.92
C CYS A 149 -6.74 13.09 10.80
N ALA A 150 -7.95 13.05 10.23
CA ALA A 150 -9.18 13.22 11.00
C ALA A 150 -9.64 11.91 11.66
N ALA A 151 -9.28 10.75 11.10
CA ALA A 151 -9.55 9.46 11.71
C ALA A 151 -8.39 9.06 12.65
N GLY A 152 -8.68 8.84 13.93
CA GLY A 152 -7.77 8.24 14.93
C GLY A 152 -7.05 9.25 15.81
#